data_AF-A0A8T3X775-F1
#
_entry.id   AF-A0A8T3X775-F1
#
_cell.length_a   1.000
_cell.length_b   1.000
_cell.length_c   1.000
_cell.angle_alpha   90.00
_cell.angle_beta   90.00
_cell.angle_gamma   90.00
#
_symmetry.space_group_name_H-M   'P 1'
#
loop_
_entity.id
_entity.type
_entity.pdbx_description
1 polymer ?
#
loop_
_entity_poly.entity_id
_entity_poly.type
_entity_poly.pdbx_seq_one_letter_code
_entity_poly.pdbx_strand_id
1 'polypeptide(L)'
;MVFHKILSFADMVAAAIIILYLVKFLPLALVKDVAFYLIIKGAVFLLFSRDFASSVDVVFGIYLLILASGIYTSNFITILAAVWLLQKSVFGLM
;
A
#
# COMPACT_ATOMS: atom_id res chain seq x y z
N MET A 1 -6.06 15.37 -13.58
CA MET A 1 -4.92 14.69 -14.23
C MET A 1 -3.66 14.71 -13.35
N VAL A 2 -3.18 15.88 -12.89
CA VAL A 2 -2.00 15.98 -12.01
C VAL A 2 -2.16 15.22 -10.68
N PHE A 3 -3.30 15.40 -10.00
CA PHE A 3 -3.59 14.75 -8.72
C PHE A 3 -3.53 13.20 -8.79
N HIS A 4 -4.04 12.62 -9.89
CA HIS A 4 -4.00 11.17 -10.09
C HIS A 4 -2.57 10.66 -10.21
N LYS A 5 -1.71 11.35 -10.96
CA LYS A 5 -0.30 10.99 -11.13
C LYS A 5 0.49 11.06 -9.82
N ILE A 6 0.20 12.05 -8.97
CA ILE A 6 0.82 12.16 -7.63
C ILE A 6 0.44 10.96 -6.76
N LEU A 7 -0.84 10.56 -6.76
CA LEU A 7 -1.31 9.38 -6.03
C LEU A 7 -0.69 8.08 -6.53
N SER A 8 -0.50 7.95 -7.84
CA SER A 8 0.15 6.79 -8.44
C SER A 8 1.64 6.74 -8.12
N PHE A 9 2.31 7.90 -8.07
CA PHE A 9 3.69 7.99 -7.60
C PHE A 9 3.82 7.61 -6.12
N ALA A 10 2.89 8.07 -5.27
CA ALA A 10 2.86 7.68 -3.86
C ALA A 10 2.65 6.16 -3.67
N ASP A 11 1.85 5.50 -4.52
CA ASP A 11 1.72 4.03 -4.52
C ASP A 11 3.01 3.32 -4.91
N MET A 12 3.74 3.87 -5.88
CA MET A 12 5.05 3.33 -6.27
C MET A 12 6.05 3.41 -5.12
N VAL A 13 6.08 4.53 -4.40
CA VAL A 13 6.94 4.72 -3.21
C VAL A 13 6.52 3.76 -2.10
N ALA A 14 5.23 3.61 -1.82
CA ALA A 14 4.71 2.66 -0.84
C ALA A 14 5.12 1.22 -1.18
N ALA A 15 5.02 0.81 -2.45
CA ALA A 15 5.44 -0.50 -2.89
C ALA A 15 6.96 -0.71 -2.71
N ALA A 16 7.77 0.29 -3.05
CA ALA A 16 9.22 0.24 -2.85
C ALA A 16 9.59 0.08 -1.36
N ILE A 17 8.90 0.78 -0.46
CA ILE A 17 9.09 0.65 0.99
C ILE A 17 8.77 -0.79 1.45
N ILE A 18 7.67 -1.39 0.98
CA ILE A 18 7.30 -2.77 1.33
C ILE A 18 8.35 -3.77 0.83
N ILE A 19 8.87 -3.58 -0.38
CA ILE A 19 9.93 -4.44 -0.96
C ILE A 19 11.22 -4.30 -0.15
N LEU A 20 11.65 -3.08 0.15
CA LEU A 20 12.85 -2.85 0.95
C LEU A 20 12.71 -3.40 2.39
N TYR A 21 11.51 -3.38 2.95
CA TYR A 21 11.20 -4.06 4.21
C TYR A 21 11.36 -5.59 4.10
N LEU A 22 10.89 -6.22 3.03
CA LEU A 22 11.03 -7.67 2.81
C LEU A 22 12.49 -8.11 2.76
N VAL A 23 13.39 -7.26 2.24
CA VAL A 23 14.85 -7.50 2.21
C VAL A 23 15.52 -7.09 3.53
N LYS A 24 14.74 -6.74 4.57
CA LYS A 24 15.18 -6.29 5.90
C LYS A 24 16.05 -5.03 5.88
N PHE A 25 15.88 -4.19 4.86
CA PHE A 25 16.66 -2.96 4.71
C PHE A 25 16.02 -1.77 5.45
N LEU A 26 14.69 -1.77 5.61
CA LEU A 26 13.95 -0.67 6.24
C LEU A 26 13.31 -1.07 7.58
N PRO A 27 13.20 -0.12 8.53
CA PRO A 27 12.53 -0.34 9.80
C PRO A 27 11.02 -0.49 9.64
N LEU A 28 10.42 -1.24 10.58
CA LEU A 28 8.97 -1.49 10.67
C LEU A 28 8.13 -0.19 10.77
N ALA A 29 8.72 0.89 11.31
CA ALA A 29 8.07 2.19 11.43
C ALA A 29 7.59 2.74 10.08
N LEU A 30 8.37 2.58 9.01
CA LEU A 30 7.97 3.05 7.68
C LEU A 30 6.85 2.22 7.07
N VAL A 31 6.79 0.91 7.40
CA VAL A 31 5.69 0.05 6.98
C VAL A 31 4.38 0.46 7.64
N LYS A 32 4.45 0.93 8.90
CA LYS A 32 3.30 1.51 9.60
C LYS A 32 2.78 2.78 8.91
N ASP A 33 3.68 3.66 8.46
CA ASP A 33 3.29 4.87 7.74
C ASP A 33 2.62 4.53 6.39
N VAL A 34 3.17 3.55 5.67
CA VAL A 34 2.55 3.02 4.44
C VAL A 34 1.17 2.42 4.73
N ALA A 35 1.02 1.67 5.83
CA ALA A 35 -0.26 1.11 6.23
C ALA A 35 -1.32 2.20 6.44
N PHE A 36 -0.99 3.26 7.19
CA PHE A 36 -1.90 4.38 7.38
C PHE A 36 -2.23 5.11 6.08
N TYR A 37 -1.23 5.34 5.23
CA TYR A 37 -1.42 5.93 3.92
C TYR A 37 -2.46 5.13 3.10
N LEU A 38 -2.32 3.80 3.00
CA LEU A 38 -3.23 2.95 2.25
C LEU A 38 -4.65 2.94 2.84
N ILE A 39 -4.78 2.89 4.16
CA ILE A 39 -6.09 2.93 4.83
C ILE A 39 -6.78 4.26 4.55
N ILE A 40 -6.09 5.39 4.77
CA ILE A 40 -6.69 6.72 4.60
C ILE A 40 -7.04 6.94 3.12
N LYS A 41 -6.10 6.68 2.21
CA LYS A 41 -6.32 6.82 0.78
C LYS A 41 -7.46 5.91 0.32
N GLY A 42 -7.40 4.63 0.65
CA GLY A 42 -8.40 3.64 0.27
C GLY A 42 -9.78 4.02 0.80
N ALA A 43 -9.89 4.42 2.08
CA ALA A 43 -11.14 4.84 2.68
C ALA A 43 -11.72 6.09 2.01
N VAL A 44 -10.89 7.10 1.71
CA VAL A 44 -11.31 8.29 0.96
C VAL A 44 -11.88 7.89 -0.40
N PHE A 45 -11.16 7.13 -1.20
CA PHE A 45 -11.67 6.71 -2.52
C PHE A 45 -12.89 5.80 -2.42
N LEU A 46 -12.97 4.93 -1.42
CA LEU A 46 -14.13 4.06 -1.22
C LEU A 46 -15.40 4.87 -0.90
N LEU A 47 -15.28 5.97 -0.17
CA LEU A 47 -16.40 6.89 0.09
C LEU A 47 -16.85 7.65 -1.16
N PHE A 48 -15.92 8.05 -2.04
CA PHE A 48 -16.23 8.88 -3.21
C PHE A 48 -16.60 8.08 -4.48
N SER A 49 -15.88 7.00 -4.76
CA SER A 49 -16.04 6.23 -6.00
C SER A 49 -16.54 4.80 -5.80
N ARG A 50 -16.48 4.27 -4.56
CA ARG A 50 -16.83 2.87 -4.23
C ARG A 50 -16.07 1.84 -5.07
N ASP A 51 -14.86 2.17 -5.51
CA ASP A 51 -14.07 1.31 -6.38
C ASP A 51 -13.50 0.10 -5.62
N PHE A 52 -13.59 -1.08 -6.26
CA PHE A 52 -13.00 -2.32 -5.73
C PHE A 52 -11.51 -2.18 -5.42
N ALA A 53 -10.77 -1.44 -6.27
CA ALA A 53 -9.35 -1.22 -6.07
C ALA A 53 -9.03 -0.49 -4.76
N SER A 54 -9.93 0.36 -4.29
CA SER A 54 -9.79 1.11 -3.03
C SER A 54 -10.09 0.22 -1.83
N SER A 55 -11.01 -0.74 -1.96
CA SER A 55 -11.26 -1.77 -0.94
C SER A 55 -10.03 -2.63 -0.70
N VAL A 56 -9.33 -3.02 -1.77
CA VAL A 56 -8.10 -3.81 -1.68
C VAL A 56 -6.98 -3.02 -0.99
N ASP A 57 -6.84 -1.72 -1.28
CA ASP A 57 -5.87 -0.86 -0.58
C ASP A 57 -6.13 -0.82 0.93
N VAL A 58 -7.39 -0.70 1.36
CA VAL A 58 -7.74 -0.72 2.79
C VAL A 58 -7.39 -2.07 3.42
N VAL A 59 -7.70 -3.18 2.75
CA VAL A 59 -7.38 -4.53 3.24
C VAL A 59 -5.88 -4.73 3.40
N PHE A 60 -5.08 -4.35 2.40
CA PHE A 60 -3.62 -4.42 2.52
C PHE A 60 -3.08 -3.43 3.56
N GLY A 61 -3.66 -2.25 3.70
CA GLY A 61 -3.31 -1.31 4.75
C GLY A 61 -3.53 -1.89 6.15
N ILE A 62 -4.69 -2.50 6.41
CA ILE A 62 -4.97 -3.18 7.68
C ILE A 62 -3.99 -4.33 7.93
N TYR A 63 -3.74 -5.15 6.90
CA TYR A 63 -2.77 -6.23 6.98
C TYR A 63 -1.36 -5.73 7.35
N LEU A 64 -0.88 -4.66 6.70
CA LEU A 64 0.42 -4.07 7.00
C LEU A 64 0.47 -3.45 8.40
N LEU A 65 -0.66 -2.96 8.92
CA LEU A 65 -0.75 -2.43 10.28
C LEU A 65 -0.67 -3.56 11.33
N ILE A 66 -1.27 -4.71 11.05
CA ILE A 66 -1.14 -5.94 11.86
C ILE A 66 0.31 -6.42 11.85
N LEU A 67 0.94 -6.46 10.67
CA LEU A 67 2.36 -6.78 10.50
C LEU A 67 3.24 -5.81 11.30
N ALA A 68 2.96 -4.51 11.23
CA ALA A 68 3.68 -3.47 11.95
C ALA A 68 3.47 -3.52 13.48
N SER A 69 2.48 -4.27 13.96
CA SER A 69 2.24 -4.52 15.39
C SER A 69 3.04 -5.72 15.91
N GLY A 70 3.85 -6.36 15.07
CA GLY A 70 4.67 -7.53 15.44
C GLY A 70 3.90 -8.84 15.46
N ILE A 71 2.64 -8.85 14.99
CA ILE A 71 1.86 -10.08 14.83
C ILE A 71 2.40 -10.82 13.60
N TYR A 72 2.70 -12.11 13.77
CA TYR A 72 3.26 -12.93 12.69
C TYR A 72 2.38 -12.86 11.44
N THR A 73 3.00 -12.50 10.33
CA THR A 73 2.33 -12.24 9.07
C THR A 73 3.10 -12.92 7.94
N SER A 74 2.36 -13.44 6.97
CA SER A 74 2.94 -14.25 5.89
C SER A 74 3.64 -13.39 4.85
N ASN A 75 4.93 -13.62 4.60
CA ASN A 75 5.71 -12.95 3.54
C ASN A 75 5.02 -13.00 2.18
N PHE A 76 4.26 -14.08 1.89
CA PHE A 76 3.49 -14.21 0.66
C PHE A 76 2.45 -13.08 0.51
N ILE A 77 1.73 -12.75 1.58
CA ILE A 77 0.71 -11.69 1.55
C ILE A 77 1.38 -10.31 1.42
N THR A 78 2.53 -10.10 2.09
CA THR A 78 3.33 -8.88 1.92
C THR A 78 3.82 -8.68 0.49
N ILE A 79 4.24 -9.76 -0.18
CA ILE A 79 4.62 -9.73 -1.60
C ILE A 79 3.41 -9.36 -2.47
N LEU A 80 2.24 -9.97 -2.21
CA LEU A 80 1.01 -9.62 -2.93
C LEU A 80 0.63 -8.15 -2.76
N ALA A 81 0.79 -7.58 -1.56
CA ALA A 81 0.55 -6.16 -1.32
C ALA A 81 1.49 -5.28 -2.15
N ALA A 82 2.79 -5.62 -2.21
CA ALA A 82 3.76 -4.89 -3.02
C ALA A 82 3.45 -4.98 -4.53
N VAL A 83 3.11 -6.17 -5.02
CA VAL A 83 2.76 -6.40 -6.44
C VAL A 83 1.48 -5.63 -6.81
N TRP A 84 0.48 -5.63 -5.93
CA TRP A 84 -0.75 -4.87 -6.12
C TRP A 84 -0.49 -3.37 -6.29
N LEU A 85 0.30 -2.78 -5.38
CA LEU A 85 0.63 -1.35 -5.44
C LEU A 85 1.49 -1.00 -6.65
N LEU A 86 2.44 -1.87 -7.02
CA LEU A 86 3.23 -1.69 -8.24
C LEU A 86 2.34 -1.69 -9.47
N GLN A 87 1.47 -2.69 -9.62
CA GLN A 87 0.54 -2.77 -10.75
C GLN A 87 -0.34 -1.51 -10.84
N LYS A 88 -0.92 -1.07 -9.72
CA LYS A 88 -1.75 0.12 -9.67
C LYS A 88 -0.98 1.41 -10.01
N SER A 89 0.26 1.53 -9.53
CA SER A 89 1.11 2.68 -9.82
C SER A 89 1.45 2.78 -11.31
N VAL A 90 1.74 1.66 -11.98
CA VAL A 90 2.05 1.61 -13.40
C VAL A 90 0.83 2.03 -14.22
N PHE A 91 -0.35 1.47 -13.93
CA PHE A 91 -1.57 1.81 -14.66
C PHE A 91 -2.03 3.25 -14.46
N GLY A 92 -1.77 3.87 -13.30
CA GLY A 92 -2.16 5.26 -13.08
C GLY A 92 -1.14 6.29 -13.60
N LEU A 93 0.05 5.87 -14.02
CA LEU A 93 1.06 6.74 -14.63
C LEU A 93 1.00 6.76 -16.16
N MET A 94 0.54 5.66 -16.78
CA MET A 94 0.23 5.57 -18.22
C MET A 94 -0.95 6.47 -18.59
#